data_AF-A0A3L7THA2-F1
#
_entry.id   AF-A0A3L7THA2-F1
#
_cell.length_a   1.000
_cell.length_b   1.000
_cell.length_c   1.000
_cell.angle_alpha   90.00
_cell.angle_beta   90.00
_cell.angle_gamma   90.00
#
_symmetry.space_group_name_H-M   'P 1'
#
loop_
_entity.id
_entity.type
_entity.pdbx_description
1 polymer ?
#
loop_
_entity_poly.entity_id
_entity_poly.type
_entity_poly.pdbx_seq_one_letter_code
_entity_poly.pdbx_strand_id
1 'polypeptide(L)'
;MSSLPASASAGRAVTSASSAAVMSSDARLARAARNGSPRELAYEAAKTLVVEAFVKPIFAQLHEGSLASDAFKPGVGEKRFRPLLDAALADKVVEGSNFALVERVADQFERSIAARIGGGR
;
A
#
# COMPACT_ATOMS: atom_id res chain seq x y z
N MET A 1 48.90 0.26 29.65
CA MET A 1 48.33 0.92 28.46
C MET A 1 46.86 0.59 28.41
N SER A 2 46.04 1.54 28.87
CA SER A 2 44.59 1.43 29.02
C SER A 2 43.85 1.74 27.73
N SER A 3 42.63 1.18 27.66
CA SER A 3 41.47 1.56 26.84
C SER A 3 41.52 1.41 25.32
N LEU A 4 40.70 0.49 24.81
CA LEU A 4 39.98 0.64 23.55
C LEU A 4 38.46 0.53 23.85
N PRO A 5 37.66 1.57 23.59
CA PRO A 5 36.23 1.46 23.44
C PRO A 5 35.86 1.50 21.95
N ALA A 6 34.93 0.65 21.51
CA ALA A 6 34.00 0.96 20.42
C ALA A 6 33.03 -0.20 20.24
N SER A 7 32.00 -0.23 21.09
CA SER A 7 30.75 -0.87 20.73
C SER A 7 30.08 0.05 19.70
N ALA A 8 30.11 -0.33 18.42
CA ALA A 8 29.40 0.37 17.36
C ALA A 8 28.14 -0.41 17.01
N SER A 9 27.06 -0.11 17.72
CA SER A 9 25.70 -0.36 17.25
C SER A 9 25.40 0.61 16.11
N ALA A 10 25.16 0.13 14.89
CA ALA A 10 24.57 0.97 13.86
C ALA A 10 23.80 0.14 12.83
N GLY A 11 22.48 0.31 12.87
CA GLY A 11 21.68 0.48 11.67
C GLY A 11 21.36 -0.80 10.88
N ARG A 12 20.30 -1.47 11.31
CA ARG A 12 19.54 -2.39 10.46
C ARG A 12 19.00 -1.59 9.26
N ALA A 13 19.69 -1.63 8.12
CA ALA A 13 19.17 -1.14 6.85
C ALA A 13 18.08 -2.10 6.36
N VAL A 14 16.87 -1.89 6.86
CA VAL A 14 15.64 -2.46 6.31
C VAL A 14 14.86 -1.30 5.69
N THR A 15 14.18 -1.62 4.59
CA THR A 15 13.24 -0.79 3.79
C THR A 15 13.85 0.15 2.75
N SER A 16 13.94 -0.35 1.51
CA SER A 16 13.89 0.48 0.30
C SER A 16 12.91 -0.09 -0.73
N ALA A 17 12.69 -1.42 -0.72
CA ALA A 17 11.69 -2.10 -1.54
C ALA A 17 10.24 -1.68 -1.19
N SER A 18 9.83 -1.79 0.08
CA SER A 18 8.46 -1.46 0.53
C SER A 18 8.05 0.00 0.27
N SER A 19 9.01 0.86 -0.01
CA SER A 19 8.77 2.27 -0.31
C SER A 19 8.18 2.47 -1.71
N ALA A 20 8.54 1.68 -2.72
CA ALA A 20 8.19 1.99 -4.11
C ALA A 20 6.68 1.87 -4.43
N ALA A 21 6.00 0.82 -3.94
CA ALA A 21 4.56 0.65 -4.14
C ALA A 21 3.72 1.57 -3.23
N VAL A 22 4.23 1.86 -2.03
CA VAL A 22 3.63 2.89 -1.15
C VAL A 22 3.76 4.28 -1.80
N MET A 23 4.88 4.56 -2.44
CA MET A 23 5.13 5.83 -3.13
C MET A 23 4.24 6.03 -4.36
N SER A 24 3.86 4.98 -5.11
CA SER A 24 3.01 5.15 -6.31
C SER A 24 1.57 5.53 -5.96
N SER A 25 1.00 4.94 -4.91
CA SER A 25 -0.33 5.32 -4.41
C SER A 25 -0.30 6.72 -3.79
N ASP A 26 0.76 7.04 -3.06
CA ASP A 26 0.98 8.38 -2.52
C ASP A 26 1.12 9.44 -3.62
N ALA A 27 1.81 9.14 -4.72
CA ALA A 27 1.95 10.05 -5.86
C ALA A 27 0.62 10.31 -6.59
N ARG A 28 -0.22 9.28 -6.79
CA ARG A 28 -1.57 9.44 -7.38
C ARG A 28 -2.46 10.28 -6.47
N LEU A 29 -2.46 9.98 -5.17
CA LEU A 29 -3.23 10.72 -4.17
C LEU A 29 -2.78 12.18 -4.06
N ALA A 30 -1.46 12.43 -4.03
CA ALA A 30 -0.88 13.77 -4.02
C ALA A 30 -1.17 14.56 -5.31
N ARG A 31 -1.28 13.88 -6.46
CA ARG A 31 -1.75 14.49 -7.70
C ARG A 31 -3.23 14.88 -7.59
N ALA A 32 -4.09 13.98 -7.13
CA ALA A 32 -5.53 14.25 -6.96
C ALA A 32 -5.77 15.42 -5.98
N ALA A 33 -4.99 15.49 -4.90
CA ALA A 33 -5.04 16.61 -3.95
C ALA A 33 -4.69 17.95 -4.59
N ARG A 34 -3.73 17.98 -5.52
CA ARG A 34 -3.31 19.20 -6.24
C ARG A 34 -4.29 19.64 -7.31
N ASN A 35 -5.00 18.69 -7.93
CA ASN A 35 -6.00 18.99 -8.95
C ASN A 35 -7.24 19.69 -8.38
N GLY A 36 -7.42 19.67 -7.05
CA GLY A 36 -8.45 20.42 -6.34
C GLY A 36 -9.87 19.87 -6.49
N SER A 37 -10.06 18.71 -7.14
CA SER A 37 -11.37 18.08 -7.26
C SER A 37 -11.61 17.13 -6.08
N PRO A 38 -12.60 17.40 -5.20
CA PRO A 38 -12.87 16.56 -4.02
C PRO A 38 -13.22 15.12 -4.40
N ARG A 39 -13.91 14.94 -5.54
CA ARG A 39 -14.29 13.63 -6.06
C ARG A 39 -13.07 12.79 -6.43
N GLU A 40 -12.13 13.33 -7.20
CA GLU A 40 -10.94 12.59 -7.62
C GLU A 40 -10.07 12.22 -6.43
N LEU A 41 -9.90 13.14 -5.47
CA LEU A 41 -9.19 12.87 -4.23
C LEU A 41 -9.87 11.75 -3.43
N ALA A 42 -11.18 11.83 -3.26
CA ALA A 42 -11.96 10.80 -2.57
C ALA A 42 -11.87 9.44 -3.27
N TYR A 43 -11.87 9.44 -4.60
CA TYR A 43 -11.79 8.22 -5.40
C TYR A 43 -10.43 7.54 -5.29
N GLU A 44 -9.34 8.28 -5.42
CA GLU A 44 -7.99 7.74 -5.29
C GLU A 44 -7.68 7.30 -3.84
N ALA A 45 -8.19 8.02 -2.84
CA ALA A 45 -8.12 7.60 -1.45
C ALA A 45 -8.88 6.28 -1.21
N ALA A 46 -10.10 6.15 -1.78
CA ALA A 46 -10.91 4.95 -1.67
C ALA A 46 -10.23 3.73 -2.31
N LYS A 47 -9.65 3.89 -3.51
CA LYS A 47 -8.86 2.83 -4.15
C LYS A 47 -7.70 2.37 -3.27
N THR A 48 -6.92 3.32 -2.76
CA THR A 48 -5.77 3.04 -1.89
C THR A 48 -6.22 2.25 -0.66
N LEU A 49 -7.31 2.67 -0.02
CA LEU A 49 -7.88 1.93 1.11
C LEU A 49 -8.27 0.50 0.74
N VAL A 50 -8.97 0.31 -0.38
CA VAL A 50 -9.42 -1.03 -0.80
C VAL A 50 -8.25 -1.95 -1.12
N VAL A 51 -7.23 -1.45 -1.81
CA VAL A 51 -5.99 -2.18 -2.08
C VAL A 51 -5.35 -2.66 -0.78
N GLU A 52 -5.11 -1.75 0.16
CA GLU A 52 -4.36 -2.04 1.39
C GLU A 52 -5.15 -2.92 2.36
N ALA A 53 -6.45 -2.62 2.55
CA ALA A 53 -7.26 -3.25 3.59
C ALA A 53 -7.93 -4.56 3.16
N PHE A 54 -8.17 -4.76 1.86
CA PHE A 54 -8.91 -5.94 1.37
C PHE A 54 -8.12 -6.81 0.41
N VAL A 55 -7.43 -6.22 -0.57
CA VAL A 55 -6.79 -7.02 -1.62
C VAL A 55 -5.47 -7.61 -1.17
N LYS A 56 -4.57 -6.80 -0.60
CA LYS A 56 -3.26 -7.28 -0.12
C LYS A 56 -3.36 -8.40 0.92
N PRO A 57 -4.26 -8.36 1.92
CA PRO A 57 -4.40 -9.47 2.87
C PRO A 57 -4.83 -10.78 2.22
N ILE A 58 -5.64 -10.75 1.15
CA ILE A 58 -6.03 -11.95 0.41
C ILE A 58 -4.79 -12.58 -0.25
N PHE A 59 -3.95 -11.78 -0.89
CA PHE A 59 -2.70 -12.29 -1.48
C PHE A 59 -1.74 -12.84 -0.43
N ALA A 60 -1.63 -12.18 0.73
CA ALA A 60 -0.84 -12.70 1.84
C ALA A 60 -1.34 -14.08 2.30
N GLN A 61 -2.66 -14.26 2.46
CA GLN A 61 -3.26 -15.54 2.87
C GLN A 61 -3.05 -16.64 1.81
N LEU A 62 -3.18 -16.33 0.52
CA LEU A 62 -2.92 -17.29 -0.56
C LEU A 62 -1.48 -17.83 -0.51
N HIS A 63 -0.53 -16.99 -0.12
CA HIS A 63 0.87 -17.40 0.02
C HIS A 63 1.17 -18.11 1.33
N GLU A 64 0.52 -17.75 2.43
CA GLU A 64 0.62 -18.47 3.71
C GLU A 64 0.03 -19.87 3.63
N GLY A 65 -1.05 -20.04 2.86
CA GLY A 65 -1.71 -21.33 2.63
C GLY A 65 -1.07 -22.21 1.56
N SER A 66 0.05 -21.79 0.96
CA SER A 66 0.70 -22.56 -0.12
C SER A 66 1.31 -23.85 0.43
N LEU A 67 0.67 -24.99 0.12
CA LEU A 67 1.18 -26.35 0.33
C LEU A 67 2.27 -26.70 -0.68
N ALA A 68 3.23 -25.80 -0.91
CA ALA A 68 4.35 -26.06 -1.78
C ALA A 68 5.20 -27.20 -1.22
N SER A 69 5.48 -28.21 -2.04
CA SER A 69 6.43 -29.27 -1.67
C SER A 69 7.82 -28.67 -1.42
N ASP A 70 8.67 -29.35 -0.64
CA ASP A 70 9.96 -28.77 -0.20
C ASP A 70 10.85 -28.27 -1.36
N ALA A 71 10.73 -28.84 -2.56
CA ALA A 71 11.48 -28.43 -3.76
C ALA A 71 10.96 -27.13 -4.41
N PHE A 72 9.71 -26.72 -4.13
CA PHE A 72 9.08 -25.49 -4.66
C PHE A 72 8.78 -24.47 -3.57
N LYS A 73 9.37 -24.64 -2.38
CA LYS A 73 9.25 -23.65 -1.31
C LYS A 73 9.83 -22.30 -1.76
N PRO A 74 9.16 -21.19 -1.43
CA PRO A 74 9.64 -19.87 -1.77
C PRO A 74 11.07 -19.62 -1.27
N GLY A 75 11.98 -19.32 -2.19
CA GLY A 75 13.36 -19.00 -1.89
C GLY A 75 13.51 -17.66 -1.17
N VAL A 76 14.71 -17.36 -0.67
CA VAL A 76 15.01 -16.08 0.01
C VAL A 76 14.77 -14.87 -0.90
N GLY A 77 15.08 -15.01 -2.20
CA GLY A 77 14.81 -13.98 -3.19
C GLY A 77 13.32 -13.71 -3.34
N GLU A 78 12.53 -14.75 -3.61
CA GLU A 78 11.08 -14.63 -3.78
C GLU A 78 10.44 -14.00 -2.55
N LYS A 79 10.78 -14.43 -1.33
CA LYS A 79 10.24 -13.85 -0.09
C LYS A 79 10.48 -12.34 0.04
N ARG A 80 11.58 -11.82 -0.52
CA ARG A 80 11.90 -10.38 -0.47
C ARG A 80 11.16 -9.58 -1.54
N PHE A 81 10.98 -10.13 -2.73
CA PHE A 81 10.33 -9.43 -3.84
C PHE A 81 8.82 -9.63 -3.89
N ARG A 82 8.30 -10.69 -3.24
CA ARG A 82 6.89 -11.05 -3.25
C ARG A 82 5.96 -9.93 -2.76
N PRO A 83 6.24 -9.23 -1.64
CA PRO A 83 5.41 -8.10 -1.23
C PRO A 83 5.31 -6.98 -2.27
N LEU A 84 6.33 -6.81 -3.13
CA LEU A 84 6.30 -5.82 -4.20
C LEU A 84 5.42 -6.28 -5.37
N LEU A 85 5.54 -7.55 -5.73
CA LEU A 85 4.71 -8.17 -6.74
C LEU A 85 3.24 -8.12 -6.33
N ASP A 86 2.94 -8.52 -5.09
CA ASP A 86 1.59 -8.53 -4.53
C ASP A 86 0.98 -7.12 -4.52
N ALA A 87 1.78 -6.10 -4.17
CA ALA A 87 1.32 -4.71 -4.20
C ALA A 87 1.01 -4.23 -5.63
N ALA A 88 1.87 -4.54 -6.60
CA ALA A 88 1.63 -4.17 -8.00
C ALA A 88 0.41 -4.88 -8.60
N LEU A 89 0.22 -6.16 -8.27
CA LEU A 89 -0.96 -6.93 -8.69
C LEU A 89 -2.23 -6.39 -8.03
N ALA A 90 -2.17 -6.02 -6.75
CA ALA A 90 -3.33 -5.52 -6.01
C ALA A 90 -3.83 -4.20 -6.61
N ASP A 91 -2.91 -3.29 -6.94
CA ASP A 91 -3.22 -2.06 -7.65
C ASP A 91 -3.92 -2.34 -8.99
N LYS A 92 -3.41 -3.31 -9.78
CA LYS A 92 -3.98 -3.65 -11.09
C LYS A 92 -5.36 -4.30 -10.99
N VAL A 93 -5.59 -5.14 -9.99
CA VAL A 93 -6.90 -5.74 -9.74
C VAL A 93 -7.94 -4.66 -9.46
N VAL A 94 -7.61 -3.68 -8.62
CA VAL A 94 -8.51 -2.58 -8.28
C VAL A 94 -8.75 -1.64 -9.47
N GLU A 95 -7.71 -1.34 -10.27
CA GLU A 95 -7.85 -0.54 -11.50
C GLU A 95 -8.74 -1.23 -12.56
N GLY A 96 -8.61 -2.55 -12.74
CA GLY A 96 -9.30 -3.27 -13.82
C GLY A 96 -10.74 -3.69 -13.52
N SER A 97 -11.12 -3.84 -12.26
CA SER A 97 -12.36 -4.55 -11.89
C SER A 97 -13.57 -3.65 -11.61
N ASN A 98 -13.45 -2.32 -11.74
CA ASN A 98 -14.54 -1.35 -11.45
C ASN A 98 -15.34 -1.71 -10.18
N PHE A 99 -14.63 -1.89 -9.06
CA PHE A 99 -15.23 -2.32 -7.81
C PHE A 99 -16.31 -1.34 -7.33
N ALA A 100 -17.57 -1.78 -7.26
CA ALA A 100 -18.66 -0.99 -6.68
C ALA A 100 -18.37 -0.55 -5.23
N LEU A 101 -17.54 -1.31 -4.50
CA LEU A 101 -17.07 -0.94 -3.17
C LEU A 101 -16.21 0.35 -3.19
N VAL A 102 -15.34 0.52 -4.19
CA VAL A 102 -14.50 1.72 -4.32
C VAL A 102 -15.40 2.94 -4.51
N GLU A 103 -16.39 2.87 -5.39
CA GLU A 103 -17.35 3.98 -5.59
C GLU A 103 -18.07 4.34 -4.29
N ARG A 104 -18.54 3.33 -3.54
CA ARG A 104 -19.27 3.58 -2.29
C ARG A 104 -18.40 4.20 -1.20
N VAL A 105 -17.14 3.78 -1.11
CA VAL A 105 -16.15 4.37 -0.19
C VAL A 105 -15.78 5.79 -0.65
N ALA A 106 -15.62 6.01 -1.95
CA ALA A 106 -15.35 7.32 -2.52
C ALA A 106 -16.48 8.31 -2.22
N ASP A 107 -17.74 7.90 -2.38
CA ASP A 107 -18.90 8.74 -2.03
C ASP A 107 -18.89 9.14 -0.55
N GLN A 108 -18.46 8.22 0.33
CA GLN A 108 -18.35 8.49 1.75
C GLN A 108 -17.20 9.46 2.05
N PHE A 109 -16.05 9.28 1.41
CA PHE A 109 -14.91 10.19 1.54
C PHE A 109 -15.23 11.58 1.01
N GLU A 110 -15.88 11.69 -0.14
CA GLU A 110 -16.30 12.96 -0.72
C GLU A 110 -17.26 13.73 0.21
N ARG A 111 -18.26 13.05 0.77
CA ARG A 111 -19.14 13.64 1.79
C ARG A 111 -18.36 14.15 3.00
N SER A 112 -17.36 13.39 3.47
CA SER A 112 -16.54 13.77 4.62
C SER A 112 -15.65 14.99 4.33
N ILE A 113 -15.07 15.06 3.13
CA ILE A 113 -14.26 16.18 2.65
C ILE A 113 -15.15 17.43 2.52
N ALA A 114 -16.31 17.30 1.89
CA ALA A 114 -17.27 18.40 1.73
C ALA A 114 -17.76 18.94 3.08
N ALA A 115 -18.11 18.05 4.03
CA ALA A 115 -18.51 18.45 5.37
C ALA A 115 -17.40 19.22 6.11
N ARG A 116 -16.14 18.78 5.96
CA ARG A 116 -14.98 19.43 6.58
C ARG A 116 -14.66 20.79 5.97
N ILE A 117 -14.84 20.96 4.66
CA ILE A 117 -14.69 22.24 3.97
C ILE A 117 -15.85 23.20 4.33
N GLY A 118 -17.08 22.68 4.43
CA GLY A 118 -18.27 23.48 4.71
C GLY A 118 -18.43 23.91 6.18
N GLY A 119 -17.94 23.10 7.13
CA GLY A 119 -18.04 23.36 8.57
C GLY A 119 -16.96 24.27 9.16
N GLY A 120 -16.09 24.84 8.32
CA GLY A 120 -15.00 25.74 8.73
C GLY A 120 -15.35 27.24 8.68
N ARG A 121 -16.64 27.61 8.65
CA ARG A 121 -17.12 29.00 8.65
C ARG A 121 -18.01 29.27 9.86
#